data_AF-A0A2I3RKR3-F1
#
_entry.id   AF-A0A2I3RKR3-F1
#
_cell.length_a   1.000
_cell.length_b   1.000
_cell.length_c   1.000
_cell.angle_alpha   90.00
_cell.angle_beta   90.00
_cell.angle_gamma   90.00
#
_symmetry.space_group_name_H-M   'P 1'
#
loop_
_entity.id
_entity.type
_entity.pdbx_description
1 polymer ?
#
loop_
_entity_poly.entity_id
_entity_poly.type
_entity_poly.pdbx_seq_one_letter_code
_entity_poly.pdbx_strand_id
1 'polypeptide(L)'
;MDTTLWMVRTACQHRAPQISHKTSCSHISMHSPGGLTTTKMAGPLPRVSDSLFSAMELAKMSDMTKLHQAVAAGDYSLVKKILKKGLCDPNYKDVDWNDRTPLHWAAIKGQMEVIRLLIEYGARPCLVTSVGWTPAHFAAESGHLNVLKTLHALHAAIDAPDFFGDTPKRIAQIYGQKACVAFLEKAEPECQDHRCAAQQKGLPLDERDEDWDAKKRELELSLPSLNQNMNKKNKKSQGPTRPSNTKGRRV
;
A
#
# COMPACT_ATOMS: atom_id res chain seq x y z
N MET A 1 29.28 20.93 -15.94
CA MET A 1 28.37 21.82 -15.20
C MET A 1 26.96 21.42 -15.58
N ASP A 2 26.20 20.62 -14.85
CA ASP A 2 26.41 19.91 -13.59
C ASP A 2 25.62 18.59 -13.66
N THR A 3 26.25 17.49 -13.28
CA THR A 3 25.66 16.16 -13.10
C THR A 3 25.88 15.78 -11.65
N THR A 4 24.90 16.04 -10.78
CA THR A 4 24.92 15.50 -9.41
C THR A 4 23.50 15.42 -8.85
N LEU A 5 23.29 14.39 -8.01
CA LEU A 5 22.10 14.04 -7.22
C LEU A 5 21.04 13.15 -7.87
N TRP A 6 21.36 11.84 -7.97
CA TRP A 6 20.50 10.81 -7.36
C TRP A 6 21.30 9.51 -7.17
N MET A 7 21.99 9.39 -6.04
CA MET A 7 22.45 8.10 -5.52
C MET A 7 22.51 8.19 -3.99
N VAL A 8 21.42 7.80 -3.32
CA VAL A 8 21.47 7.09 -2.03
C VAL A 8 20.17 6.28 -1.93
N ARG A 9 20.20 5.02 -2.38
CA ARG A 9 19.23 3.99 -2.00
C ARG A 9 20.03 2.96 -1.21
N THR A 10 20.24 3.23 0.07
CA THR A 10 21.08 2.41 0.95
C THR A 10 20.25 1.32 1.61
N ALA A 11 20.63 0.07 1.31
CA ALA A 11 20.61 -1.12 2.15
C ALA A 11 19.55 -1.20 3.29
N CYS A 12 18.58 -2.11 3.10
CA CYS A 12 17.87 -2.74 4.20
C CYS A 12 18.84 -3.63 5.00
N GLN A 13 19.40 -3.10 6.08
CA GLN A 13 20.06 -3.88 7.13
C GLN A 13 19.11 -3.98 8.33
N HIS A 14 18.92 -5.21 8.82
CA HIS A 14 18.18 -5.57 10.02
C HIS A 14 18.40 -4.62 11.22
N ARG A 15 17.31 -4.15 11.84
CA ARG A 15 17.29 -3.87 13.29
C ARG A 15 15.85 -3.89 13.85
N ALA A 16 15.66 -4.67 14.90
CA ALA A 16 14.44 -4.80 15.68
C ALA A 16 14.05 -3.49 16.42
N PRO A 17 12.76 -3.23 16.68
CA PRO A 17 12.36 -2.08 17.49
C PRO A 17 12.48 -2.39 18.98
N GLN A 18 13.23 -1.54 19.69
CA GLN A 18 13.26 -1.47 21.15
C GLN A 18 12.06 -0.65 21.63
N ILE A 19 11.30 -1.23 22.55
CA ILE A 19 10.16 -0.63 23.25
C ILE A 19 10.70 0.46 24.17
N SER A 20 10.16 1.69 24.10
CA SER A 20 10.38 2.71 25.12
C SER A 20 9.03 3.16 25.69
N HIS A 21 8.80 2.78 26.94
CA HIS A 21 7.70 3.25 27.76
C HIS A 21 7.94 4.72 28.12
N LYS A 22 6.94 5.58 27.91
CA LYS A 22 6.86 6.90 28.55
C LYS A 22 5.70 6.91 29.53
N THR A 23 6.02 6.69 30.80
CA THR A 23 5.17 7.07 31.93
C THR A 23 5.28 8.58 32.14
N SER A 24 4.17 9.31 32.06
CA SER A 24 4.08 10.66 32.60
C SER A 24 3.11 10.65 33.77
N CYS A 25 3.63 11.03 34.93
CA CYS A 25 2.93 11.09 36.20
C CYS A 25 2.48 12.54 36.41
N SER A 26 1.20 12.75 36.74
CA SER A 26 0.69 14.06 37.15
C SER A 26 -0.06 13.92 38.47
N HIS A 27 0.57 14.45 39.51
CA HIS A 27 -0.01 14.79 40.81
C HIS A 27 -1.29 15.63 40.66
N ILE A 28 -2.32 15.30 41.45
CA ILE A 28 -3.20 16.27 42.14
C ILE A 28 -3.64 15.60 43.45
N SER A 29 -3.58 16.38 44.53
CA SER A 29 -3.73 15.95 45.91
C SER A 29 -5.06 16.42 46.50
N MET A 30 -5.64 15.56 47.36
CA MET A 30 -6.58 15.78 48.47
C MET A 30 -7.95 16.41 48.17
N HIS A 31 -9.03 15.72 48.58
CA HIS A 31 -9.76 15.99 49.83
C HIS A 31 -10.77 14.83 50.10
N SER A 32 -10.91 14.48 51.39
CA SER A 32 -11.97 13.66 52.00
C SER A 32 -12.46 14.48 53.22
N PRO A 33 -13.69 14.32 53.74
CA PRO A 33 -14.13 13.04 54.33
C PRO A 33 -15.66 12.74 54.34
N GLY A 34 -15.99 11.48 54.67
CA GLY A 34 -17.09 11.17 55.59
C GLY A 34 -18.34 10.50 55.00
N GLY A 35 -18.64 9.28 55.46
CA GLY A 35 -19.98 8.67 55.36
C GLY A 35 -19.99 7.14 55.28
N LEU A 36 -19.96 6.47 56.44
CA LEU A 36 -20.34 5.05 56.58
C LEU A 36 -21.86 4.91 56.36
N THR A 37 -22.30 3.94 55.56
CA THR A 37 -23.34 2.96 55.96
C THR A 37 -23.24 1.70 55.10
N THR A 38 -23.41 0.57 55.78
CA THR A 38 -23.46 -0.80 55.29
C THR A 38 -24.63 -1.01 54.32
N THR A 39 -24.51 -1.94 53.35
CA THR A 39 -25.37 -3.13 53.17
C THR A 39 -25.21 -3.71 51.74
N LYS A 40 -25.17 -5.06 51.68
CA LYS A 40 -25.47 -5.96 50.54
C LYS A 40 -24.34 -6.30 49.58
N MET A 41 -23.69 -7.43 49.92
CA MET A 41 -22.98 -8.33 49.02
C MET A 41 -23.86 -8.72 47.82
N ALA A 42 -23.55 -8.16 46.65
CA ALA A 42 -23.82 -8.79 45.36
C ALA A 42 -22.44 -9.19 44.81
N GLY A 43 -22.20 -10.50 44.68
CA GLY A 43 -20.92 -11.01 44.20
C GLY A 43 -20.56 -10.44 42.83
N PRO A 44 -19.29 -10.12 42.55
CA PRO A 44 -18.91 -9.66 41.22
C PRO A 44 -19.06 -10.83 40.24
N LEU A 45 -19.85 -10.61 39.18
CA LEU A 45 -19.71 -11.36 37.93
C LEU A 45 -18.22 -11.43 37.57
N PRO A 46 -17.71 -12.55 37.03
CA PRO A 46 -16.31 -12.65 36.68
C PRO A 46 -16.03 -11.59 35.60
N ARG A 47 -15.28 -10.55 35.98
CA ARG A 47 -14.61 -9.68 35.04
C ARG A 47 -13.68 -10.60 34.25
N VAL A 48 -14.07 -10.93 33.01
CA VAL A 48 -13.12 -11.49 32.04
C VAL A 48 -11.92 -10.56 32.08
N SER A 49 -10.81 -11.06 32.62
CA SER A 49 -9.65 -10.22 32.88
C SER A 49 -9.15 -9.69 31.54
N ASP A 50 -8.78 -8.42 31.48
CA ASP A 50 -8.15 -7.81 30.30
C ASP A 50 -6.94 -8.62 29.80
N SER A 51 -6.34 -9.43 30.69
CA SER A 51 -5.29 -10.42 30.41
C SER A 51 -5.74 -11.60 29.53
N LEU A 52 -6.96 -12.13 29.71
CA LEU A 52 -7.52 -13.20 28.88
C LEU A 52 -7.94 -12.69 27.50
N PHE A 53 -8.46 -11.46 27.45
CA PHE A 53 -8.72 -10.75 26.19
C PHE A 53 -7.41 -10.53 25.42
N SER A 54 -6.35 -10.07 26.11
CA SER A 54 -5.03 -9.85 25.52
C SER A 54 -4.36 -11.15 25.02
N ALA A 55 -4.51 -12.26 25.73
CA ALA A 55 -3.94 -13.55 25.32
C ALA A 55 -4.64 -14.16 24.09
N MET A 56 -5.97 -14.01 23.97
CA MET A 56 -6.71 -14.40 22.77
C MET A 56 -6.37 -13.51 21.56
N GLU A 57 -6.22 -12.20 21.76
CA GLU A 57 -5.80 -11.26 20.72
C GLU A 57 -4.39 -11.56 20.22
N LEU A 58 -3.44 -11.84 21.13
CA LEU A 58 -2.06 -12.21 20.78
C LEU A 58 -1.98 -13.52 20.00
N ALA A 59 -2.77 -14.53 20.41
CA ALA A 59 -2.85 -15.80 19.71
C ALA A 59 -3.41 -15.60 18.28
N LYS A 60 -4.46 -14.78 18.14
CA LYS A 60 -5.07 -14.43 16.84
C LYS A 60 -4.11 -13.66 15.93
N MET A 61 -3.34 -12.71 16.47
CA MET A 61 -2.27 -12.01 15.73
C MET A 61 -1.16 -12.96 15.28
N SER A 62 -0.79 -13.93 16.14
CA SER A 62 0.21 -14.95 15.79
C SER A 62 -0.27 -15.87 14.67
N ASP A 63 -1.57 -16.17 14.61
CA ASP A 63 -2.14 -17.02 13.58
C ASP A 63 -2.27 -16.29 12.23
N MET A 64 -2.62 -15.00 12.24
CA MET A 64 -2.72 -14.21 11.00
C MET A 64 -1.34 -13.95 10.35
N THR A 65 -0.30 -13.77 11.16
CA THR A 65 1.08 -13.60 10.66
C THR A 65 1.72 -14.92 10.20
N LYS A 66 1.21 -16.10 10.62
CA LYS A 66 1.74 -17.40 10.16
C LYS A 66 1.59 -17.60 8.65
N LEU A 67 0.48 -17.16 8.05
CA LEU A 67 0.30 -17.27 6.60
C LEU A 67 1.32 -16.41 5.84
N HIS A 68 1.58 -15.20 6.32
CA HIS A 68 2.60 -14.30 5.77
C HIS A 68 3.99 -14.93 5.81
N GLN A 69 4.38 -15.49 6.96
CA GLN A 69 5.66 -16.15 7.14
C GLN A 69 5.82 -17.39 6.24
N ALA A 70 4.77 -18.21 6.12
CA ALA A 70 4.79 -19.40 5.27
C ALA A 70 4.99 -19.03 3.79
N VAL A 71 4.29 -17.99 3.31
CA VAL A 71 4.46 -17.48 1.94
C VAL A 71 5.84 -16.85 1.76
N ALA A 72 6.31 -16.03 2.70
CA ALA A 72 7.63 -15.42 2.64
C ALA A 72 8.76 -16.46 2.56
N ALA A 73 8.59 -17.60 3.25
CA ALA A 73 9.48 -18.75 3.18
C ALA A 73 9.32 -19.60 1.91
N GLY A 74 8.19 -19.47 1.20
CA GLY A 74 7.87 -20.29 0.02
C GLY A 74 7.42 -21.71 0.34
N ASP A 75 6.97 -21.97 1.57
CA ASP A 75 6.51 -23.29 1.99
C ASP A 75 5.05 -23.52 1.55
N TYR A 76 4.88 -23.97 0.31
CA TYR A 76 3.57 -24.28 -0.28
C TYR A 76 2.74 -25.26 0.58
N SER A 77 3.39 -26.28 1.17
CA SER A 77 2.69 -27.29 1.96
C SER A 77 2.11 -26.69 3.24
N LEU A 78 2.87 -25.82 3.90
CA LEU A 78 2.41 -25.09 5.07
C LEU A 78 1.31 -24.08 4.71
N VAL A 79 1.48 -23.31 3.62
CA VAL A 79 0.44 -22.39 3.12
C VAL A 79 -0.88 -23.14 2.90
N LYS A 80 -0.84 -24.26 2.18
CA LYS A 80 -2.02 -25.09 1.93
C LYS A 80 -2.65 -25.63 3.21
N LYS A 81 -1.83 -26.06 4.17
CA LYS A 81 -2.31 -26.55 5.48
C LYS A 81 -2.98 -25.44 6.29
N ILE A 82 -2.44 -24.23 6.29
CA ILE A 82 -2.99 -23.07 6.98
C ILE A 82 -4.34 -22.67 6.38
N LEU A 83 -4.40 -22.50 5.06
CA LEU A 83 -5.62 -22.12 4.35
C LEU A 83 -6.75 -23.14 4.54
N LYS A 84 -6.44 -24.44 4.45
CA LYS A 84 -7.42 -25.52 4.69
C LYS A 84 -8.03 -25.53 6.09
N LYS A 85 -7.31 -25.03 7.11
CA LYS A 85 -7.85 -24.96 8.46
C LYS A 85 -8.90 -23.85 8.61
N GLY A 86 -8.94 -22.88 7.70
CA GLY A 86 -9.89 -21.77 7.72
C GLY A 86 -9.74 -20.81 8.90
N LEU A 87 -8.59 -20.84 9.60
CA LEU A 87 -8.33 -19.98 10.77
C LEU A 87 -7.70 -18.64 10.41
N CYS A 88 -7.30 -18.46 9.15
CA CYS A 88 -6.60 -17.27 8.67
C CYS A 88 -7.37 -16.67 7.49
N ASP A 89 -7.50 -15.35 7.49
CA ASP A 89 -8.00 -14.61 6.33
C ASP A 89 -6.86 -14.45 5.30
N PRO A 90 -6.99 -14.97 4.06
CA PRO A 90 -5.98 -14.79 3.02
C PRO A 90 -5.81 -13.33 2.57
N ASN A 91 -6.72 -12.44 2.98
CA ASN A 91 -6.67 -11.00 2.71
C ASN A 91 -6.16 -10.17 3.90
N TYR A 92 -5.78 -10.82 5.00
CA TYR A 92 -5.26 -10.10 6.17
C TYR A 92 -4.07 -9.22 5.78
N LYS A 93 -4.13 -7.94 6.18
CA LYS A 93 -3.07 -6.96 5.99
C LYS A 93 -2.20 -6.93 7.24
N ASP A 94 -0.92 -7.24 7.09
CA ASP A 94 0.04 -7.17 8.17
C ASP A 94 0.50 -5.71 8.39
N VAL A 95 -0.05 -5.08 9.44
CA VAL A 95 0.22 -3.67 9.79
C VAL A 95 1.70 -3.43 10.07
N ASP A 96 2.37 -4.38 10.71
CA ASP A 96 3.81 -4.27 11.01
C ASP A 96 4.67 -4.34 9.75
N TRP A 97 4.12 -4.87 8.65
CA TRP A 97 4.78 -5.07 7.37
C TRP A 97 4.12 -4.28 6.25
N ASN A 98 3.74 -3.03 6.56
CA ASN A 98 3.30 -2.05 5.57
C ASN A 98 1.97 -2.45 4.89
N ASP A 99 1.07 -3.05 5.65
CA ASP A 99 -0.23 -3.59 5.19
C ASP A 99 -0.11 -4.60 4.05
N ARG A 100 1.00 -5.33 3.99
CA ARG A 100 1.15 -6.40 2.99
C ARG A 100 0.23 -7.55 3.32
N THR A 101 -0.41 -8.08 2.28
CA THR A 101 -1.13 -9.35 2.32
C THR A 101 -0.23 -10.51 1.88
N PRO A 102 -0.61 -11.78 2.11
CA PRO A 102 0.14 -12.92 1.62
C PRO A 102 0.33 -12.90 0.09
N LEU A 103 -0.64 -12.36 -0.65
CA LEU A 103 -0.55 -12.26 -2.12
C LEU A 103 0.54 -11.29 -2.57
N HIS A 104 0.80 -10.21 -1.83
CA HIS A 104 1.93 -9.30 -2.10
C HIS A 104 3.28 -10.02 -1.93
N TRP A 105 3.41 -10.84 -0.89
CA TRP A 105 4.61 -11.66 -0.67
C TRP A 105 4.82 -12.71 -1.77
N ALA A 106 3.75 -13.37 -2.20
CA ALA A 106 3.84 -14.34 -3.28
C ALA A 106 4.23 -13.65 -4.60
N ALA A 107 3.73 -12.45 -4.85
CA ALA A 107 4.02 -11.67 -6.04
C ALA A 107 5.48 -11.18 -6.10
N ILE A 108 6.04 -10.63 -5.01
CA ILE A 108 7.45 -10.20 -4.98
C ILE A 108 8.43 -11.38 -5.09
N LYS A 109 8.01 -12.59 -4.69
CA LYS A 109 8.82 -13.81 -4.76
C LYS A 109 8.61 -14.61 -6.05
N GLY A 110 7.62 -14.25 -6.87
CA GLY A 110 7.31 -14.98 -8.10
C GLY A 110 6.70 -16.37 -7.90
N GLN A 111 6.09 -16.64 -6.74
CA GLN A 111 5.60 -17.98 -6.36
C GLN A 111 4.25 -18.28 -7.01
N MET A 112 4.26 -18.77 -8.25
CA MET A 112 3.05 -18.95 -9.05
C MET A 112 2.03 -19.89 -8.42
N GLU A 113 2.50 -20.99 -7.86
CA GLU A 113 1.69 -22.05 -7.26
C GLU A 113 1.00 -21.54 -5.99
N VAL A 114 1.72 -20.72 -5.21
CA VAL A 114 1.18 -20.08 -4.02
C VAL A 114 0.16 -18.99 -4.39
N ILE A 115 0.41 -18.22 -5.45
CA ILE A 115 -0.57 -17.23 -5.96
C ILE A 115 -1.87 -17.93 -6.33
N ARG A 116 -1.81 -18.98 -7.16
CA ARG A 116 -3.01 -19.74 -7.57
C ARG A 116 -3.77 -20.27 -6.36
N LEU A 117 -3.06 -20.83 -5.39
CA LEU A 117 -3.64 -21.35 -4.16
C LEU A 117 -4.29 -20.24 -3.32
N LEU A 118 -3.65 -19.08 -3.16
CA LEU A 118 -4.22 -17.96 -2.42
C LEU A 118 -5.51 -17.46 -3.09
N ILE A 119 -5.52 -17.33 -4.42
CA ILE A 119 -6.70 -16.93 -5.19
C ILE A 119 -7.84 -17.95 -5.05
N GLU A 120 -7.53 -19.25 -5.10
CA GLU A 120 -8.51 -20.33 -4.88
C GLU A 120 -9.22 -20.22 -3.52
N TYR A 121 -8.52 -19.70 -2.51
CA TYR A 121 -9.07 -19.47 -1.17
C TYR A 121 -9.62 -18.05 -0.96
N GLY A 122 -9.78 -17.25 -2.03
CA GLY A 122 -10.44 -15.95 -1.98
C GLY A 122 -9.50 -14.76 -1.72
N ALA A 123 -8.19 -14.91 -1.95
CA ALA A 123 -7.30 -13.76 -1.94
C ALA A 123 -7.66 -12.77 -3.06
N ARG A 124 -7.72 -11.48 -2.72
CA ARG A 124 -8.12 -10.40 -3.61
C ARG A 124 -6.87 -9.73 -4.20
N PRO A 125 -6.68 -9.73 -5.53
CA PRO A 125 -5.52 -9.11 -6.17
C PRO A 125 -5.58 -7.58 -6.24
N CYS A 126 -6.71 -6.97 -5.87
CA CYS A 126 -6.92 -5.53 -5.85
C CYS A 126 -6.47 -4.84 -4.55
N LEU A 127 -6.13 -5.62 -3.50
CA LEU A 127 -5.72 -5.06 -2.22
C LEU A 127 -4.38 -4.36 -2.33
N VAL A 128 -4.21 -3.33 -1.50
CA VAL A 128 -3.03 -2.48 -1.51
C VAL A 128 -2.34 -2.42 -0.16
N THR A 129 -1.05 -2.12 -0.21
CA THR A 129 -0.22 -1.77 0.95
C THR A 129 -0.48 -0.34 1.44
N SER A 130 0.14 0.05 2.55
CA SER A 130 0.03 1.40 3.12
C SER A 130 0.62 2.51 2.23
N VAL A 131 1.33 2.17 1.16
CA VAL A 131 1.84 3.10 0.13
C VAL A 131 1.06 3.01 -1.18
N GLY A 132 -0.03 2.26 -1.21
CA GLY A 132 -0.86 2.09 -2.41
C GLY A 132 -0.34 1.05 -3.40
N TRP A 133 0.70 0.29 -3.07
CA TRP A 133 1.20 -0.76 -3.96
C TRP A 133 0.27 -1.96 -3.97
N THR A 134 -0.11 -2.39 -5.17
CA THR A 134 -0.79 -3.67 -5.47
C THR A 134 0.22 -4.82 -5.65
N PRO A 135 -0.22 -6.10 -5.67
CA PRO A 135 0.66 -7.22 -6.02
C PRO A 135 1.37 -7.05 -7.38
N ALA A 136 0.76 -6.32 -8.32
CA ALA A 136 1.36 -6.04 -9.63
C ALA A 136 2.61 -5.15 -9.52
N HIS A 137 2.65 -4.17 -8.60
CA HIS A 137 3.83 -3.33 -8.37
C HIS A 137 5.04 -4.18 -7.93
N PHE A 138 4.83 -5.10 -6.99
CA PHE A 138 5.88 -6.00 -6.51
C PHE A 138 6.39 -6.96 -7.57
N ALA A 139 5.48 -7.52 -8.37
CA ALA A 139 5.85 -8.37 -9.50
C ALA A 139 6.63 -7.58 -10.57
N ALA A 140 6.24 -6.33 -10.82
CA ALA A 140 6.91 -5.43 -11.74
C ALA A 140 8.30 -5.01 -11.25
N GLU A 141 8.46 -4.70 -9.96
CA GLU A 141 9.77 -4.43 -9.33
C GLU A 141 10.72 -5.63 -9.50
N SER A 142 10.21 -6.82 -9.21
CA SER A 142 11.00 -8.06 -9.16
C SER A 142 11.18 -8.75 -10.52
N GLY A 143 10.53 -8.24 -11.57
CA GLY A 143 10.64 -8.79 -12.93
C GLY A 143 9.85 -10.08 -13.17
N HIS A 144 8.84 -10.37 -12.34
CA HIS A 144 8.06 -11.60 -12.41
C HIS A 144 6.93 -11.52 -13.45
N LEU A 145 7.30 -11.58 -14.73
CA LEU A 145 6.36 -11.48 -15.87
C LEU A 145 5.18 -12.46 -15.79
N ASN A 146 5.41 -13.71 -15.37
CA ASN A 146 4.34 -14.70 -15.28
C ASN A 146 3.30 -14.33 -14.21
N VAL A 147 3.71 -13.61 -13.17
CA VAL A 147 2.79 -13.13 -12.12
C VAL A 147 1.92 -12.03 -12.73
N LEU A 148 2.52 -11.07 -13.42
CA LEU A 148 1.79 -10.00 -14.10
C LEU A 148 0.77 -10.55 -15.11
N LYS A 149 1.16 -11.55 -15.92
CA LYS A 149 0.23 -12.24 -16.84
C LYS A 149 -0.93 -12.90 -16.11
N THR A 150 -0.66 -13.53 -14.97
CA THR A 150 -1.70 -14.20 -14.17
C THR A 150 -2.65 -13.17 -13.56
N LEU A 151 -2.11 -12.06 -13.00
CA LEU A 151 -2.92 -10.97 -12.47
C LEU A 151 -3.78 -10.32 -13.55
N HIS A 152 -3.23 -10.10 -14.75
CA HIS A 152 -3.98 -9.60 -15.92
C HIS A 152 -5.13 -10.54 -16.31
N ALA A 153 -4.86 -11.85 -16.38
CA ALA A 153 -5.88 -12.84 -16.70
C ALA A 153 -7.00 -12.93 -15.64
N LEU A 154 -6.71 -12.53 -14.40
CA LEU A 154 -7.69 -12.41 -13.32
C LEU A 154 -8.42 -11.05 -13.33
N HIS A 155 -8.22 -10.22 -14.36
CA HIS A 155 -8.73 -8.86 -14.48
C HIS A 155 -8.31 -7.93 -13.32
N ALA A 156 -7.20 -8.22 -12.64
CA ALA A 156 -6.70 -7.34 -11.60
C ALA A 156 -6.24 -6.00 -12.21
N ALA A 157 -6.41 -4.91 -11.48
CA ALA A 157 -5.94 -3.58 -11.86
C ALA A 157 -4.39 -3.49 -11.88
N ILE A 158 -3.78 -3.97 -12.96
CA ILE A 158 -2.32 -3.92 -13.21
C ILE A 158 -1.82 -2.54 -13.68
N ASP A 159 -2.73 -1.58 -13.80
CA ASP A 159 -2.50 -0.21 -14.23
C ASP A 159 -2.76 0.82 -13.11
N ALA A 160 -3.20 0.36 -11.94
CA ALA A 160 -3.52 1.23 -10.82
C ALA A 160 -2.26 1.97 -10.35
N PRO A 161 -2.28 3.31 -10.24
CA PRO A 161 -1.16 4.05 -9.68
C PRO A 161 -1.12 3.89 -8.16
N ASP A 162 0.08 3.87 -7.60
CA ASP A 162 0.29 4.01 -6.16
C ASP A 162 0.00 5.44 -5.67
N PHE A 163 0.26 5.71 -4.39
CA PHE A 163 0.00 7.03 -3.81
C PHE A 163 0.94 8.14 -4.32
N PHE A 164 2.03 7.78 -5.00
CA PHE A 164 2.96 8.72 -5.63
C PHE A 164 2.68 8.92 -7.12
N GLY A 165 1.72 8.17 -7.67
CA GLY A 165 1.36 8.21 -9.09
C GLY A 165 2.18 7.26 -9.96
N ASP A 166 3.02 6.40 -9.37
CA ASP A 166 3.78 5.41 -10.12
C ASP A 166 2.89 4.18 -10.40
N THR A 167 2.78 3.79 -11.67
CA THR A 167 2.10 2.54 -12.07
C THR A 167 3.07 1.35 -12.02
N PRO A 168 2.59 0.09 -12.03
CA PRO A 168 3.45 -1.07 -12.14
C PRO A 168 4.41 -0.99 -13.34
N LYS A 169 3.99 -0.44 -14.49
CA LYS A 169 4.89 -0.23 -15.64
C LYS A 169 6.02 0.73 -15.31
N ARG A 170 5.73 1.84 -14.63
CA ARG A 170 6.74 2.81 -14.22
C ARG A 170 7.74 2.20 -13.25
N ILE A 171 7.27 1.39 -12.30
CA ILE A 171 8.14 0.61 -11.41
C ILE A 171 9.02 -0.36 -12.22
N ALA A 172 8.46 -1.15 -13.14
CA ALA A 172 9.25 -2.03 -14.00
C ALA A 172 10.31 -1.27 -14.82
N GLN A 173 10.02 -0.06 -15.30
CA GLN A 173 10.98 0.79 -16.01
C GLN A 173 12.14 1.24 -15.09
N ILE A 174 11.82 1.72 -13.88
CA ILE A 174 12.82 2.18 -12.90
C ILE A 174 13.81 1.07 -12.56
N TYR A 175 13.32 -0.17 -12.43
CA TYR A 175 14.14 -1.34 -12.09
C TYR A 175 14.69 -2.08 -13.32
N GLY A 176 14.47 -1.57 -14.54
CA GLY A 176 15.04 -2.12 -15.77
C GLY A 176 14.43 -3.44 -16.24
N GLN A 177 13.22 -3.79 -15.80
CA GLN A 177 12.52 -5.04 -16.08
C GLN A 177 11.86 -5.04 -17.46
N LYS A 178 12.68 -5.04 -18.52
CA LYS A 178 12.26 -4.84 -19.92
C LYS A 178 11.09 -5.74 -20.37
N ALA A 179 11.11 -7.01 -20.00
CA ALA A 179 10.06 -7.95 -20.39
C ALA A 179 8.70 -7.63 -19.73
N CYS A 180 8.73 -7.17 -18.47
CA CYS A 180 7.54 -6.70 -17.77
C CYS A 180 7.02 -5.40 -18.38
N VAL A 181 7.92 -4.46 -18.72
CA VAL A 181 7.54 -3.20 -19.39
C VAL A 181 6.83 -3.47 -20.72
N ALA A 182 7.40 -4.32 -21.57
CA ALA A 182 6.82 -4.64 -22.88
C ALA A 182 5.44 -5.33 -22.78
N PHE A 183 5.21 -6.10 -21.72
CA PHE A 183 3.90 -6.69 -21.44
C PHE A 183 2.91 -5.63 -20.93
N LEU A 184 3.29 -4.87 -19.90
CA LEU A 184 2.44 -3.86 -19.27
C LEU A 184 2.07 -2.72 -20.24
N GLU A 185 2.95 -2.36 -21.16
CA GLU A 185 2.67 -1.36 -22.21
C GLU A 185 1.45 -1.74 -23.06
N LYS A 186 1.22 -3.04 -23.28
CA LYS A 186 0.06 -3.55 -24.02
C LYS A 186 -1.14 -3.82 -23.11
N ALA A 187 -0.87 -4.32 -21.91
CA ALA A 187 -1.91 -4.77 -20.99
C ALA A 187 -2.59 -3.62 -20.20
N GLU A 188 -1.89 -2.53 -19.88
CA GLU A 188 -2.47 -1.39 -19.17
C GLU A 188 -3.63 -0.72 -19.94
N PRO A 189 -3.52 -0.42 -21.25
CA PRO A 189 -4.65 0.11 -22.02
C PRO A 189 -5.86 -0.82 -22.05
N GLU A 190 -5.64 -2.14 -22.16
CA GLU A 190 -6.71 -3.14 -22.13
C GLU A 190 -7.47 -3.06 -20.82
N CYS A 191 -6.78 -3.05 -19.67
CA CYS A 191 -7.40 -2.90 -18.35
C CYS A 191 -8.19 -1.60 -18.22
N GLN A 192 -7.64 -0.49 -18.71
CA GLN A 192 -8.30 0.80 -18.66
C GLN A 192 -9.58 0.82 -19.49
N ASP A 193 -9.56 0.26 -20.70
CA ASP A 193 -10.71 0.16 -21.59
C ASP A 193 -11.79 -0.75 -20.99
N HIS A 194 -11.39 -1.88 -20.39
CA HIS A 194 -12.30 -2.78 -19.70
C HIS A 194 -13.03 -2.09 -18.54
N ARG A 195 -12.31 -1.33 -17.69
CA ARG A 195 -12.93 -0.56 -16.61
C ARG A 195 -13.86 0.53 -17.13
N CYS A 196 -13.44 1.30 -18.14
CA CYS A 196 -14.26 2.33 -18.76
C CYS A 196 -15.57 1.74 -19.33
N ALA A 197 -15.47 0.64 -20.07
CA ALA A 197 -16.61 -0.04 -20.67
C ALA A 197 -17.57 -0.61 -19.63
N ALA A 198 -17.06 -1.09 -18.50
CA ALA A 198 -17.90 -1.66 -17.47
C ALA A 198 -18.57 -0.60 -16.58
N GLN A 199 -17.87 0.51 -16.32
CA GLN A 199 -18.47 1.70 -15.69
C GLN A 199 -19.63 2.25 -16.53
N GLN A 200 -19.49 2.29 -17.86
CA GLN A 200 -20.60 2.67 -18.76
C GLN A 200 -21.80 1.72 -18.68
N LYS A 201 -21.59 0.45 -18.34
CA LYS A 201 -22.64 -0.57 -18.19
C LYS A 201 -23.22 -0.64 -16.78
N GLY A 202 -22.75 0.19 -15.85
CA GLY A 202 -23.17 0.16 -14.44
C GLY A 202 -22.81 -1.13 -13.72
N LEU A 203 -21.84 -1.90 -14.24
CA LEU A 203 -21.35 -3.11 -13.58
C LEU A 203 -20.34 -2.68 -12.49
N PRO A 204 -20.47 -3.18 -11.24
CA PRO A 204 -19.43 -3.00 -10.25
C PRO A 204 -18.18 -3.75 -10.74
N LEU A 205 -17.14 -3.01 -11.13
CA LEU A 205 -15.85 -3.59 -11.50
C LEU A 205 -14.82 -3.32 -10.42
N ASP A 206 -14.06 -4.37 -10.13
CA ASP A 206 -13.06 -4.46 -9.07
C ASP A 206 -13.59 -3.88 -7.77
N GLU A 207 -14.00 -4.74 -6.83
CA GLU A 207 -14.21 -4.25 -5.46
C GLU A 207 -12.92 -3.58 -5.01
N ARG A 208 -12.87 -2.24 -5.14
CA ARG A 208 -11.71 -1.44 -4.77
C ARG A 208 -11.54 -1.63 -3.29
N ASP A 209 -10.29 -1.69 -2.87
CA ASP A 209 -9.96 -1.68 -1.47
C ASP A 209 -10.51 -0.38 -0.86
N GLU A 210 -11.59 -0.46 -0.07
CA GLU A 210 -12.26 0.73 0.49
C GLU A 210 -11.30 1.54 1.37
N ASP A 211 -10.37 0.85 2.04
CA ASP A 211 -9.31 1.46 2.84
C ASP A 211 -8.35 2.29 1.98
N TRP A 212 -8.21 1.98 0.69
CA TRP A 212 -7.30 2.69 -0.23
C TRP A 212 -7.73 4.13 -0.44
N ASP A 213 -9.02 4.38 -0.71
CA ASP A 213 -9.51 5.73 -0.98
C ASP A 213 -9.32 6.64 0.25
N ALA A 214 -9.48 6.08 1.45
CA ALA A 214 -9.23 6.77 2.70
C ALA A 214 -7.74 7.06 2.91
N LYS A 215 -6.86 6.04 2.81
CA LYS A 215 -5.41 6.17 3.01
C LYS A 215 -4.75 7.09 1.98
N LYS A 216 -5.22 7.04 0.73
CA LYS A 216 -4.74 7.94 -0.33
C LYS A 216 -5.01 9.39 0.04
N ARG A 217 -6.25 9.70 0.45
CA ARG A 217 -6.63 11.07 0.88
C ARG A 217 -5.82 11.51 2.08
N GLU A 218 -5.58 10.64 3.06
CA GLU A 218 -4.75 10.92 4.23
C GLU A 218 -3.29 11.25 3.83
N LEU A 219 -2.69 10.46 2.94
CA LEU A 219 -1.33 10.73 2.46
C LEU A 219 -1.26 12.03 1.66
N GLU A 220 -2.22 12.26 0.75
CA GLU A 220 -2.31 13.50 -0.04
C GLU A 220 -2.45 14.75 0.85
N LEU A 221 -3.18 14.66 1.96
CA LEU A 221 -3.29 15.73 2.96
C LEU A 221 -2.02 15.91 3.80
N SER A 222 -1.27 14.82 4.04
CA SER A 222 -0.04 14.82 4.85
C SER A 222 1.17 15.33 4.06
N LEU A 223 1.17 15.20 2.74
CA LEU A 223 2.21 15.75 1.88
C LEU A 223 2.09 17.29 1.84
N PRO A 224 3.17 18.05 2.10
CA PRO A 224 3.15 19.50 1.94
C PRO A 224 2.71 19.83 0.53
N SER A 225 1.60 20.55 0.40
CA SER A 225 0.96 20.87 -0.87
C SER A 225 2.00 21.25 -1.93
N LEU A 226 2.23 20.37 -2.91
CA LEU A 226 3.03 20.65 -4.09
C LEU A 226 2.22 21.56 -5.04
N ASN A 227 1.67 22.66 -4.53
CA ASN A 227 0.82 23.57 -5.29
C ASN A 227 0.72 24.95 -4.63
N GLN A 228 1.85 25.65 -4.50
CA GLN A 228 1.87 27.13 -4.41
C GLN A 228 3.01 27.80 -5.18
N ASN A 229 3.69 27.12 -6.10
CA ASN A 229 4.88 27.70 -6.76
C ASN A 229 4.90 27.74 -8.29
N MET A 230 3.74 27.63 -8.96
CA MET A 230 3.66 27.84 -10.42
C MET A 230 3.00 29.16 -10.86
N ASN A 231 2.63 30.06 -9.94
CA ASN A 231 1.84 31.26 -10.28
C ASN A 231 2.48 32.61 -9.90
N LYS A 232 3.82 32.71 -9.85
CA LYS A 232 4.53 33.98 -9.60
C LYS A 232 5.79 34.21 -10.45
N LYS A 233 5.82 33.79 -11.71
CA LYS A 233 6.74 34.38 -12.72
C LYS A 233 6.08 34.44 -14.10
N ASN A 234 4.98 35.18 -14.21
CA ASN A 234 4.51 35.66 -15.50
C ASN A 234 3.84 37.03 -15.34
N LYS A 235 4.64 38.05 -15.04
CA LYS A 235 4.28 39.47 -15.24
C LYS A 235 5.54 40.31 -15.35
N LYS A 236 5.61 41.09 -16.44
CA LYS A 236 6.74 41.90 -16.97
C LYS A 236 7.71 41.05 -17.79
N SER A 237 7.67 41.04 -19.12
CA SER A 237 7.75 42.22 -19.99
C SER A 237 7.04 42.02 -21.35
N GLN A 238 5.96 42.74 -21.60
CA GLN A 238 5.52 43.11 -22.96
C GLN A 238 5.88 44.60 -23.14
N GLY A 239 6.90 44.89 -23.95
CA GLY A 239 6.79 45.69 -25.18
C GLY A 239 7.50 47.06 -25.03
N PRO A 240 7.88 47.77 -26.13
CA PRO A 240 7.35 47.60 -27.48
C PRO A 240 8.39 47.42 -28.60
N THR A 241 7.86 46.88 -29.68
CA THR A 241 8.36 46.74 -31.05
C THR A 241 8.76 48.08 -31.68
N ARG A 242 9.81 48.10 -32.52
CA ARG A 242 9.95 49.10 -33.60
C ARG A 242 10.47 48.44 -34.89
N PRO A 243 9.93 48.78 -36.08
CA PRO A 243 10.11 47.99 -37.30
C PRO A 243 11.31 48.45 -38.12
N SER A 244 11.89 47.48 -38.84
CA SER A 244 12.83 47.68 -39.95
C SER A 244 12.19 48.45 -41.10
N ASN A 245 12.88 49.45 -41.64
CA ASN A 245 12.55 50.01 -42.94
C ASN A 245 13.80 50.11 -43.82
N THR A 246 13.71 49.52 -45.00
CA THR A 246 14.67 49.51 -46.10
C THR A 246 14.72 50.86 -46.82
N LYS A 247 15.90 51.28 -47.27
CA LYS A 247 16.14 51.90 -48.60
C LYS A 247 17.64 52.11 -48.82
N GLY A 248 18.14 51.63 -49.95
CA GLY A 248 19.53 51.83 -50.38
C GLY A 248 19.75 53.03 -51.29
N ARG A 249 21.03 53.23 -51.65
CA ARG A 249 21.59 53.68 -52.95
C ARG A 249 22.39 55.00 -52.95
N ARG A 250 23.59 54.89 -53.56
CA ARG A 250 24.48 55.92 -54.18
C ARG A 250 25.19 56.88 -53.19
N VAL A 251 26.45 57.26 -53.37
CA VAL A 251 27.35 57.38 -54.54
C VAL A 251 28.74 56.85 -54.18
#